data_AF-A0A0L0V1U7-F1
#
_entry.id   AF-A0A0L0V1U7-F1
#
_cell.length_a   1.000
_cell.length_b   1.000
_cell.length_c   1.000
_cell.angle_alpha   90.00
_cell.angle_beta   90.00
_cell.angle_gamma   90.00
#
_symmetry.space_group_name_H-M   'P 1'
#
loop_
_entity.id
_entity.type
_entity.pdbx_description
1 polymer ?
#
loop_
_entity_poly.entity_id
_entity_poly.type
_entity_poly.pdbx_seq_one_letter_code
_entity_poly.pdbx_strand_id
1 'polypeptide(L)'
;MVLKDLLEDHEALYNSKHVTSTNKLGILLHMLITGLSNRKLQQRFQQSASTILITINQLVKDITSNRALIRKFITLPAHDAKTPNKIKSNSKFSPYFDNCIGAVDGSHIPVHVNNQTPFVNRKGYPSQNTLAICNFNMEFMFVMPGWEGSAHDGRLWDEAWSSSLKIPDGKWLLGNAGYPLSESCLVSILSNQISLERPGCCWGEKTYQELFNLQHASARNVIE
;
A
#
# COMPACT_ATOMS: atom_id res chain seq x y z
N MET A 1 0.85 1.13 -26.03
CA MET A 1 -0.11 0.10 -26.47
C MET A 1 -0.33 -0.95 -25.39
N VAL A 2 0.73 -1.56 -24.83
CA VAL A 2 0.67 -2.63 -23.81
C VAL A 2 -0.43 -2.50 -22.73
N LEU A 3 -0.56 -1.37 -22.02
CA LEU A 3 -1.59 -1.22 -20.98
C LEU A 3 -3.02 -1.17 -21.54
N LYS A 4 -3.20 -0.51 -22.69
CA LYS A 4 -4.51 -0.43 -23.35
C LYS A 4 -4.96 -1.83 -23.77
N ASP A 5 -4.06 -2.55 -24.45
CA ASP A 5 -4.32 -3.89 -24.96
C ASP A 5 -4.64 -4.83 -23.79
N LEU A 6 -3.85 -4.79 -22.72
CA LEU A 6 -4.11 -5.56 -21.49
C LEU A 6 -5.51 -5.32 -20.91
N LEU A 7 -5.95 -4.05 -20.82
CA LEU A 7 -7.25 -3.72 -20.26
C LEU A 7 -8.42 -4.09 -21.19
N GLU A 8 -8.21 -3.99 -22.50
CA GLU A 8 -9.20 -4.42 -23.51
C GLU A 8 -9.33 -5.95 -23.52
N ASP A 9 -8.22 -6.69 -23.45
CA ASP A 9 -8.19 -8.17 -23.37
C ASP A 9 -8.92 -8.71 -22.12
N HIS A 10 -8.97 -7.91 -21.05
CA HIS A 10 -9.67 -8.25 -19.81
C HIS A 10 -11.08 -7.63 -19.75
N GLU A 11 -11.58 -7.06 -20.85
CA GLU A 11 -12.89 -6.39 -20.93
C GLU A 11 -13.08 -5.24 -19.91
N ALA A 12 -12.00 -4.75 -19.31
CA ALA A 12 -12.00 -3.66 -18.34
C ALA A 12 -11.95 -2.27 -19.02
N LEU A 13 -11.71 -2.24 -20.33
CA LEU A 13 -11.67 -1.05 -21.15
C LEU A 13 -12.32 -1.34 -22.50
N TYR A 14 -13.26 -0.49 -22.92
CA TYR A 14 -13.96 -0.63 -24.19
C TYR A 14 -14.50 0.72 -24.67
N ASN A 15 -14.75 0.82 -25.97
CA ASN A 15 -15.37 1.99 -26.58
C ASN A 15 -16.79 2.20 -26.04
N SER A 16 -17.16 3.45 -25.75
CA SER A 16 -18.57 3.83 -25.61
C SER A 16 -19.04 4.55 -26.87
N LYS A 17 -20.36 4.80 -26.97
CA LYS A 17 -20.97 5.50 -28.11
C LYS A 17 -20.30 6.84 -28.46
N HIS A 18 -19.75 7.53 -27.46
CA HIS A 18 -19.20 8.88 -27.61
C HIS A 18 -17.74 9.04 -27.17
N VAL A 19 -17.15 8.03 -26.52
CA VAL A 19 -15.77 8.11 -25.99
C VAL A 19 -15.01 6.83 -26.31
N THR A 20 -13.90 6.97 -27.03
CA THR A 20 -13.03 5.85 -27.40
C THR A 20 -12.28 5.31 -26.18
N SER A 21 -11.89 4.03 -26.19
CA SER A 21 -11.10 3.40 -25.14
C SER A 21 -9.79 4.15 -24.87
N THR A 22 -9.09 4.58 -25.92
CA THR A 22 -7.88 5.40 -25.78
C THR A 22 -8.15 6.69 -25.01
N ASN A 23 -9.25 7.39 -25.32
CA ASN A 23 -9.58 8.63 -24.64
C ASN A 23 -9.99 8.38 -23.18
N LYS A 24 -10.75 7.31 -22.91
CA LYS A 24 -11.10 6.92 -21.54
C LYS A 24 -9.86 6.63 -20.70
N LEU A 25 -8.93 5.84 -21.23
CA LEU A 25 -7.67 5.52 -20.57
C LEU A 25 -6.83 6.79 -20.35
N GLY A 26 -6.77 7.67 -21.36
CA GLY A 26 -6.09 8.96 -21.25
C GLY A 26 -6.65 9.83 -20.13
N ILE A 27 -7.97 9.92 -19.99
CA ILE A 27 -8.64 10.66 -18.91
C ILE A 27 -8.24 10.11 -17.54
N LEU A 28 -8.33 8.79 -17.35
CA LEU A 28 -8.01 8.15 -16.08
C LEU A 28 -6.53 8.33 -15.71
N LEU A 29 -5.61 8.01 -16.63
CA LEU A 29 -4.18 8.14 -16.37
C LEU A 29 -3.77 9.59 -16.10
N HIS A 30 -4.32 10.54 -16.85
CA HIS A 30 -4.03 11.95 -16.62
C HIS A 30 -4.53 12.40 -15.24
N MET A 31 -5.70 11.95 -14.80
CA MET A 31 -6.21 12.21 -13.45
C MET A 31 -5.30 11.61 -12.38
N LEU A 32 -4.89 10.35 -12.51
CA LEU A 32 -4.05 9.66 -11.52
C LEU A 32 -2.65 10.28 -11.39
N ILE A 33 -2.05 10.72 -12.50
CA ILE A 33 -0.71 11.32 -12.50
C ILE A 33 -0.73 12.74 -11.92
N THR A 34 -1.77 13.52 -12.23
CA THR A 34 -1.77 14.96 -11.96
C THR A 34 -2.60 15.38 -10.75
N GLY A 35 -3.51 14.52 -10.26
CA GLY A 35 -4.45 14.85 -9.18
C GLY A 35 -5.36 16.03 -9.51
N LEU A 36 -5.57 16.35 -10.79
CA LEU A 36 -6.32 17.54 -11.18
C LEU A 36 -7.83 17.37 -10.98
N SER A 37 -8.50 18.49 -10.71
CA SER A 37 -9.96 18.52 -10.58
C SER A 37 -10.66 18.17 -11.90
N ASN A 38 -11.90 17.68 -11.79
CA ASN A 38 -12.74 17.37 -12.94
C ASN A 38 -12.81 18.56 -13.93
N ARG A 39 -12.89 19.81 -13.44
CA ARG A 39 -12.89 21.02 -14.29
C ARG A 39 -11.66 21.11 -15.20
N LYS A 40 -10.47 20.78 -14.69
CA LYS A 40 -9.24 20.80 -15.50
C LYS A 40 -9.20 19.65 -16.51
N LEU A 41 -9.73 18.48 -16.14
CA LEU A 41 -9.89 17.36 -17.08
C LEU A 41 -10.84 17.70 -18.23
N GLN A 42 -11.95 18.40 -17.95
CA GLN A 42 -12.87 18.89 -18.98
C GLN A 42 -12.15 19.79 -19.99
N GLN A 43 -11.36 20.76 -19.50
CA GLN A 43 -10.57 21.64 -20.37
C GLN A 43 -9.53 20.88 -21.19
N ARG A 44 -8.88 19.86 -20.62
CA ARG A 44 -7.83 19.11 -21.31
C ARG A 44 -8.38 18.21 -22.42
N PHE A 45 -9.49 17.51 -22.13
CA PHE A 45 -10.05 16.48 -23.01
C PHE A 45 -11.26 16.98 -23.82
N GLN A 46 -11.69 18.22 -23.61
CA GLN A 46 -12.86 18.83 -24.27
C GLN A 46 -14.12 17.96 -24.10
N GLN A 47 -14.32 17.44 -22.88
CA GLN A 47 -15.46 16.61 -22.50
C GLN A 47 -16.26 17.29 -21.40
N SER A 48 -17.56 16.98 -21.33
CA SER A 48 -18.41 17.48 -20.24
C SER A 48 -18.03 16.87 -18.89
N ALA A 49 -18.34 17.58 -17.80
CA ALA A 49 -18.09 17.13 -16.43
C ALA A 49 -18.65 15.72 -16.16
N SER A 50 -19.87 15.47 -16.64
CA SER A 50 -20.57 14.19 -16.52
C SER A 50 -19.81 13.07 -17.25
N THR A 51 -19.31 13.34 -18.46
CA THR A 51 -18.57 12.36 -19.25
C THR A 51 -17.27 11.96 -18.56
N ILE A 52 -16.52 12.94 -18.04
CA ILE A 52 -15.29 12.68 -17.26
C ILE A 52 -15.61 11.79 -16.04
N LEU A 53 -16.63 12.17 -15.26
CA LEU A 53 -17.00 11.46 -14.03
C LEU A 53 -17.45 10.02 -14.31
N ILE A 54 -18.37 9.84 -15.27
CA ILE A 54 -18.87 8.52 -15.66
C ILE A 54 -17.72 7.64 -16.16
N THR A 55 -16.84 8.19 -16.99
CA THR A 55 -15.69 7.46 -17.54
C THR A 55 -14.74 6.98 -16.43
N ILE A 56 -14.38 7.85 -15.49
CA ILE A 56 -13.50 7.50 -14.37
C ILE A 56 -14.16 6.43 -13.50
N ASN A 57 -15.40 6.65 -13.07
CA ASN A 57 -16.11 5.72 -12.20
C ASN A 57 -16.31 4.35 -12.85
N GLN A 58 -16.64 4.33 -14.14
CA GLN A 58 -16.76 3.10 -14.92
C GLN A 58 -15.44 2.35 -14.97
N LEU A 59 -14.33 3.00 -15.37
CA LEU A 59 -13.03 2.32 -15.46
C LEU A 59 -12.52 1.84 -14.11
N VAL A 60 -12.65 2.64 -13.05
CA VAL A 60 -12.27 2.22 -11.71
C VAL A 60 -13.08 0.99 -11.29
N LYS A 61 -14.40 1.00 -11.53
CA LYS A 61 -15.26 -0.15 -11.21
C LYS A 61 -14.90 -1.39 -12.02
N ASP A 62 -14.70 -1.24 -13.33
CA ASP A 62 -14.41 -2.36 -14.23
C ASP A 62 -13.04 -2.99 -13.90
N ILE A 63 -12.02 -2.16 -13.62
CA ILE A 63 -10.70 -2.63 -13.18
C ILE A 63 -10.76 -3.31 -11.81
N THR A 64 -11.39 -2.68 -10.81
CA THR A 64 -11.43 -3.21 -9.44
C THR A 64 -12.32 -4.45 -9.30
N SER A 65 -13.34 -4.60 -10.16
CA SER A 65 -14.19 -5.79 -10.19
C SER A 65 -13.54 -6.95 -10.94
N ASN A 66 -12.52 -6.69 -11.78
CA ASN A 66 -11.82 -7.72 -12.53
C ASN A 66 -10.78 -8.44 -11.66
N ARG A 67 -11.21 -9.50 -10.98
CA ARG A 67 -10.34 -10.31 -10.11
C ARG A 67 -9.15 -10.95 -10.84
N ALA A 68 -9.31 -11.32 -12.11
CA ALA A 68 -8.22 -11.94 -12.88
C ALA A 68 -7.10 -10.93 -13.14
N LEU A 69 -7.47 -9.70 -13.50
CA LEU A 69 -6.53 -8.59 -13.68
C LEU A 69 -5.84 -8.23 -12.37
N ILE A 70 -6.60 -8.06 -11.27
CA ILE A 70 -6.02 -7.72 -9.97
C ILE A 70 -5.07 -8.81 -9.49
N ARG A 71 -5.45 -10.09 -9.56
CA ARG A 71 -4.59 -11.22 -9.16
C ARG A 71 -3.38 -11.43 -10.08
N LYS A 72 -3.31 -10.78 -11.24
CA LYS A 72 -2.11 -10.81 -12.07
C LYS A 72 -0.99 -9.95 -11.48
N PHE A 73 -1.34 -8.88 -10.78
CA PHE A 73 -0.38 -7.88 -10.27
C PHE A 73 -0.26 -7.87 -8.75
N ILE A 74 -1.35 -8.12 -8.03
CA ILE A 74 -1.42 -8.06 -6.57
C ILE A 74 -1.59 -9.48 -6.05
N THR A 75 -0.47 -10.13 -5.75
CA THR A 75 -0.44 -11.48 -5.17
C THR A 75 0.67 -11.60 -4.14
N LEU A 76 0.39 -12.42 -3.13
CA LEU A 76 1.40 -12.88 -2.18
C LEU A 76 2.28 -13.94 -2.84
N PRO A 77 3.55 -14.04 -2.44
CA PRO A 77 4.45 -15.06 -2.94
C PRO A 77 3.97 -16.46 -2.55
N ALA A 78 4.37 -17.45 -3.35
CA ALA A 78 4.13 -18.86 -3.02
C ALA A 78 4.90 -19.30 -1.76
N HIS A 79 4.46 -20.41 -1.15
CA HIS A 79 5.07 -20.97 0.04
C HIS A 79 6.57 -21.32 -0.15
N ASP A 80 6.94 -21.82 -1.31
CA ASP A 80 8.31 -22.19 -1.69
C ASP A 80 9.14 -21.01 -2.23
N ALA A 81 8.58 -19.80 -2.27
CA ALA A 81 9.29 -18.63 -2.74
C ALA A 81 10.56 -18.41 -1.92
N LYS A 82 11.69 -18.15 -2.57
CA LYS A 82 12.96 -17.89 -1.90
C LYS A 82 12.96 -16.51 -1.24
N THR A 83 13.87 -16.30 -0.28
CA THR A 83 14.13 -14.96 0.28
C THR A 83 14.35 -13.95 -0.85
N PRO A 84 13.67 -12.79 -0.83
CA PRO A 84 13.84 -11.76 -1.84
C PRO A 84 15.31 -11.35 -2.01
N ASN A 85 15.75 -11.16 -3.26
CA ASN A 85 17.15 -10.86 -3.55
C ASN A 85 17.68 -9.63 -2.81
N LYS A 86 16.87 -8.58 -2.64
CA LYS A 86 17.24 -7.35 -1.91
C LYS A 86 17.60 -7.60 -0.44
N ILE A 87 17.00 -8.61 0.19
CA ILE A 87 17.36 -9.05 1.54
C ILE A 87 18.61 -9.92 1.47
N LYS A 88 18.58 -10.95 0.64
CA LYS A 88 19.66 -11.94 0.55
C LYS A 88 21.01 -11.35 0.15
N SER A 89 21.03 -10.36 -0.74
CA SER A 89 22.27 -9.73 -1.23
C SER A 89 22.86 -8.70 -0.27
N ASN A 90 22.13 -8.31 0.78
CA ASN A 90 22.56 -7.26 1.70
C ASN A 90 22.96 -7.89 3.05
N SER A 91 24.24 -7.80 3.39
CA SER A 91 24.78 -8.31 4.66
C SER A 91 24.23 -7.58 5.90
N LYS A 92 23.58 -6.43 5.74
CA LYS A 92 22.84 -5.77 6.83
C LYS A 92 21.53 -6.46 7.15
N PHE A 93 20.95 -7.18 6.18
CA PHE A 93 19.63 -7.80 6.32
C PHE A 93 19.74 -9.32 6.45
N SER A 94 20.52 -9.98 5.60
CA SER A 94 20.77 -11.42 5.72
C SER A 94 21.89 -11.67 6.76
N PRO A 95 21.74 -12.64 7.66
CA PRO A 95 20.70 -13.66 7.72
C PRO A 95 19.43 -13.27 8.53
N TYR A 96 19.46 -12.12 9.21
CA TYR A 96 18.45 -11.75 10.22
C TYR A 96 17.02 -11.62 9.67
N PHE A 97 16.88 -11.13 8.44
CA PHE A 97 15.60 -10.92 7.76
C PHE A 97 15.31 -11.96 6.68
N ASP A 98 16.01 -13.10 6.70
CA ASP A 98 15.73 -14.19 5.76
C ASP A 98 14.26 -14.63 5.88
N ASN A 99 13.65 -14.96 4.74
CA ASN A 99 12.22 -15.24 4.58
C ASN A 99 11.25 -14.06 4.81
N CYS A 100 11.74 -12.85 5.14
CA CYS A 100 10.90 -11.65 5.05
C CYS A 100 10.47 -11.44 3.60
N ILE A 101 9.16 -11.29 3.37
CA ILE A 101 8.62 -11.13 2.00
C ILE A 101 8.32 -9.66 1.64
N GLY A 102 8.22 -8.79 2.64
CA GLY A 102 7.91 -7.38 2.43
C GLY A 102 7.61 -6.63 3.72
N ALA A 103 6.99 -5.47 3.58
CA ALA A 103 6.56 -4.62 4.68
C ALA A 103 5.06 -4.33 4.60
N VAL A 104 4.43 -4.13 5.77
CA VAL A 104 3.04 -3.71 5.93
C VAL A 104 2.99 -2.31 6.55
N ASP A 105 2.07 -1.49 6.06
CA ASP A 105 1.77 -0.19 6.65
C ASP A 105 0.34 0.27 6.38
N GLY A 106 -0.14 1.18 7.23
CA GLY A 106 -1.44 1.84 7.11
C GLY A 106 -1.27 3.24 6.54
N SER A 107 -2.08 3.60 5.55
CA SER A 107 -2.05 4.92 4.92
C SER A 107 -3.40 5.62 5.00
N HIS A 108 -3.39 6.88 5.45
CA HIS A 108 -4.57 7.71 5.59
C HIS A 108 -4.83 8.55 4.35
N ILE A 109 -5.81 8.14 3.56
CA ILE A 109 -6.28 8.87 2.37
C ILE A 109 -7.35 9.88 2.81
N PRO A 110 -7.18 11.19 2.61
CA PRO A 110 -8.20 12.18 2.97
C PRO A 110 -9.53 11.90 2.27
N VAL A 111 -10.64 12.02 3.00
CA VAL A 111 -11.98 11.80 2.44
C VAL A 111 -12.95 12.90 2.84
N HIS A 112 -14.00 13.05 2.03
CA HIS A 112 -15.16 13.85 2.37
C HIS A 112 -16.36 12.92 2.57
N VAL A 113 -16.90 12.90 3.79
CA VAL A 113 -18.02 12.06 4.18
C VAL A 113 -19.00 12.88 5.02
N ASN A 114 -20.28 12.51 4.98
CA ASN A 114 -21.33 13.21 5.73
C ASN A 114 -21.15 13.07 7.26
N ASN A 115 -20.88 11.85 7.74
CA ASN A 115 -20.56 11.58 9.14
C ASN A 115 -19.04 11.48 9.32
N GLN A 116 -18.41 12.59 9.70
CA GLN A 116 -16.95 12.67 9.77
C GLN A 116 -16.34 12.00 10.99
N THR A 117 -17.06 11.96 12.12
CA THR A 117 -16.53 11.52 13.42
C THR A 117 -15.73 10.21 13.38
N PRO A 118 -16.23 9.10 12.80
CA PRO A 118 -15.45 7.86 12.75
C PRO A 118 -14.24 7.94 11.80
N PHE A 119 -14.25 8.86 10.84
CA PHE A 119 -13.18 9.03 9.86
C PHE A 119 -12.08 10.00 10.32
N VAL A 120 -12.25 10.70 11.43
CA VAL A 120 -11.20 11.61 11.94
C VAL A 120 -10.01 10.79 12.43
N ASN A 121 -8.85 11.00 11.80
CA ASN A 121 -7.60 10.37 12.23
C ASN A 121 -6.93 11.11 13.39
N ARG A 122 -5.79 10.57 13.84
CA ARG A 122 -4.97 11.16 14.91
C ARG A 122 -4.43 12.56 14.58
N LYS A 123 -4.41 12.96 13.31
CA LYS A 123 -4.00 14.30 12.84
C LYS A 123 -5.18 15.29 12.74
N GLY A 124 -6.39 14.86 13.13
CA GLY A 124 -7.57 15.75 13.23
C GLY A 124 -8.30 15.99 11.91
N TYR A 125 -8.02 15.23 10.84
CA TYR A 125 -8.74 15.34 9.57
C TYR A 125 -9.46 14.04 9.19
N PRO A 126 -10.62 14.12 8.50
CA PRO A 126 -11.31 12.94 7.99
C PRO A 126 -10.49 12.21 6.92
N SER A 127 -10.28 10.92 7.12
CA SER A 127 -9.54 10.05 6.21
C SER A 127 -10.11 8.63 6.22
N GLN A 128 -9.81 7.86 5.18
CA GLN A 128 -9.92 6.40 5.19
C GLN A 128 -8.54 5.81 5.42
N ASN A 129 -8.42 4.87 6.35
CA ASN A 129 -7.20 4.09 6.54
C ASN A 129 -7.19 2.93 5.53
N THR A 130 -6.06 2.72 4.87
CA THR A 130 -5.82 1.67 3.89
C THR A 130 -4.60 0.88 4.32
N LEU A 131 -4.76 -0.42 4.55
CA LEU A 131 -3.63 -1.31 4.80
C LEU A 131 -3.08 -1.78 3.46
N ALA A 132 -1.77 -1.65 3.29
CA ALA A 132 -1.08 -2.17 2.13
C ALA A 132 0.12 -3.02 2.55
N ILE A 133 0.48 -3.99 1.70
CA ILE A 133 1.68 -4.80 1.84
C ILE A 133 2.47 -4.66 0.54
N CYS A 134 3.75 -4.29 0.65
CA CYS A 134 4.66 -4.14 -0.48
C CYS A 134 5.81 -5.13 -0.37
N ASN A 135 6.17 -5.73 -1.50
CA ASN A 135 7.42 -6.49 -1.59
C ASN A 135 8.63 -5.54 -1.61
N PHE A 136 9.83 -6.10 -1.57
CA PHE A 136 11.04 -5.26 -1.61
C PHE A 136 11.27 -4.57 -2.96
N ASN A 137 10.56 -4.93 -4.03
CA ASN A 137 10.58 -4.22 -5.32
C ASN A 137 9.63 -3.02 -5.36
N MET A 138 8.99 -2.67 -4.24
CA MET A 138 7.99 -1.59 -4.14
C MET A 138 6.70 -1.91 -4.93
N GLU A 139 6.36 -3.19 -5.06
CA GLU A 139 5.14 -3.65 -5.70
C GLU A 139 4.14 -4.11 -4.63
N PHE A 140 2.88 -3.70 -4.76
CA PHE A 140 1.82 -4.12 -3.86
C PHE A 140 1.52 -5.62 -4.00
N MET A 141 1.61 -6.36 -2.89
CA MET A 141 1.21 -7.77 -2.81
C MET A 141 -0.19 -7.95 -2.24
N PHE A 142 -0.66 -6.96 -1.47
CA PHE A 142 -1.99 -6.93 -0.86
C PHE A 142 -2.40 -5.49 -0.56
N VAL A 143 -3.69 -5.17 -0.76
CA VAL A 143 -4.26 -3.86 -0.43
C VAL A 143 -5.67 -4.08 0.12
N MET A 144 -5.96 -3.49 1.27
CA MET A 144 -7.27 -3.46 1.90
C MET A 144 -7.66 -2.02 2.21
N PRO A 145 -8.39 -1.36 1.30
CA PRO A 145 -8.88 0.00 1.49
C PRO A 145 -10.20 0.03 2.28
N GLY A 146 -10.58 1.24 2.72
CA GLY A 146 -11.97 1.53 3.10
C GLY A 146 -12.28 1.50 4.60
N TRP A 147 -11.27 1.41 5.46
CA TRP A 147 -11.44 1.50 6.91
C TRP A 147 -11.57 2.94 7.39
N GLU A 148 -12.25 3.16 8.52
CA GLU A 148 -12.41 4.51 9.04
C GLU A 148 -11.07 5.07 9.53
N GLY A 149 -10.85 6.38 9.36
CA GLY A 149 -9.59 7.02 9.76
C GLY A 149 -9.29 7.00 11.25
N SER A 150 -10.27 6.72 12.12
CA SER A 150 -10.02 6.48 13.54
C SER A 150 -9.49 5.05 13.84
N ALA A 151 -9.65 4.11 12.91
CA ALA A 151 -9.23 2.73 13.09
C ALA A 151 -7.70 2.62 13.17
N HIS A 152 -7.22 1.89 14.18
CA HIS A 152 -5.81 1.61 14.37
C HIS A 152 -5.30 0.54 13.41
N ASP A 153 -4.03 0.62 13.04
CA ASP A 153 -3.38 -0.33 12.12
C ASP A 153 -3.52 -1.79 12.57
N GLY A 154 -3.41 -2.07 13.88
CA GLY A 154 -3.67 -3.40 14.43
C GLY A 154 -5.10 -3.92 14.18
N ARG A 155 -6.11 -3.05 14.18
CA ARG A 155 -7.49 -3.44 13.82
C ARG A 155 -7.61 -3.80 12.34
N LEU A 156 -6.94 -3.04 11.47
CA LEU A 156 -6.89 -3.36 10.05
C LEU A 156 -6.14 -4.67 9.81
N TRP A 157 -5.10 -4.96 10.59
CA TRP A 157 -4.40 -6.24 10.54
C TRP A 157 -5.32 -7.42 10.88
N ASP A 158 -6.07 -7.31 11.97
CA ASP A 158 -7.01 -8.37 12.39
C ASP A 158 -8.11 -8.60 11.35
N GLU A 159 -8.65 -7.54 10.76
CA GLU A 159 -9.60 -7.67 9.65
C GLU A 159 -8.95 -8.32 8.42
N ALA A 160 -7.76 -7.86 8.03
CA ALA A 160 -7.07 -8.41 6.87
C ALA A 160 -6.87 -9.91 7.05
N TRP A 161 -6.43 -10.34 8.24
CA TRP A 161 -6.22 -11.75 8.59
C TRP A 161 -7.51 -12.57 8.55
N SER A 162 -8.60 -12.00 9.06
CA SER A 162 -9.92 -12.64 9.11
C SER A 162 -10.57 -12.77 7.73
N SER A 163 -10.31 -11.81 6.84
CA SER A 163 -10.94 -11.74 5.52
C SER A 163 -10.20 -12.55 4.45
N SER A 164 -8.96 -12.20 4.12
CA SER A 164 -8.31 -12.69 2.89
C SER A 164 -6.78 -12.73 2.93
N LEU A 165 -6.13 -12.11 3.90
CA LEU A 165 -4.68 -12.16 4.07
C LEU A 165 -4.27 -13.56 4.54
N LYS A 166 -3.43 -14.24 3.75
CA LYS A 166 -2.87 -15.56 4.04
C LYS A 166 -1.37 -15.54 3.73
N ILE A 167 -0.57 -15.24 4.74
CA ILE A 167 0.89 -15.25 4.64
C ILE A 167 1.35 -16.72 4.66
N PRO A 168 2.21 -17.15 3.71
CA PRO A 168 2.67 -18.54 3.70
C PRO A 168 3.49 -18.88 4.94
N ASP A 169 3.43 -20.14 5.37
CA ASP A 169 4.17 -20.62 6.54
C ASP A 169 5.69 -20.37 6.41
N GLY A 170 6.31 -19.94 7.51
CA GLY A 170 7.73 -19.56 7.54
C GLY A 170 8.06 -18.25 6.83
N LYS A 171 7.07 -17.52 6.28
CA LYS A 171 7.20 -16.17 5.74
C LYS A 171 6.60 -15.15 6.68
N TRP A 172 7.12 -13.93 6.62
CA TRP A 172 6.70 -12.85 7.51
C TRP A 172 6.93 -11.47 6.91
N LEU A 173 6.27 -10.46 7.49
CA LEU A 173 6.31 -9.07 7.07
C LEU A 173 6.94 -8.18 8.14
N LEU A 174 7.47 -7.03 7.74
CA LEU A 174 7.89 -5.97 8.64
C LEU A 174 6.76 -4.98 8.87
N GLY A 175 6.30 -4.81 10.12
CA GLY A 175 5.27 -3.84 10.51
C GLY A 175 5.80 -2.73 11.41
N ASN A 176 5.13 -1.57 11.45
CA ASN A 176 5.39 -0.54 12.46
C ASN A 176 4.96 -1.03 13.85
N ALA A 177 5.27 -0.27 14.91
CA ALA A 177 4.89 -0.63 16.28
C ALA A 177 3.37 -0.60 16.57
N GLY A 178 2.55 -0.12 15.62
CA GLY A 178 1.09 -0.16 15.68
C GLY A 178 0.48 -1.50 15.25
N TYR A 179 1.29 -2.42 14.72
CA TYR A 179 0.89 -3.78 14.37
C TYR A 179 1.18 -4.78 15.51
N PRO A 180 0.45 -5.90 15.56
CA PRO A 180 0.74 -6.96 16.53
C PRO A 180 2.00 -7.75 16.14
N LEU A 181 2.89 -8.00 17.10
CA LEU A 181 3.99 -8.94 16.94
C LEU A 181 3.43 -10.36 16.80
N SER A 182 3.79 -11.05 15.73
CA SER A 182 3.39 -12.44 15.46
C SER A 182 4.42 -13.16 14.60
N GLU A 183 4.26 -14.47 14.40
CA GLU A 183 5.09 -15.24 13.46
C GLU A 183 5.03 -14.70 12.02
N SER A 184 3.97 -13.97 11.70
CA SER A 184 3.69 -13.40 10.38
C SER A 184 4.01 -11.90 10.27
N CYS A 185 4.27 -11.22 11.39
CA CYS A 185 4.55 -9.78 11.43
C CYS A 185 5.60 -9.45 12.50
N LEU A 186 6.78 -9.03 12.04
CA LEU A 186 7.88 -8.58 12.88
C LEU A 186 7.84 -7.04 13.02
N VAL A 187 7.68 -6.58 14.25
CA VAL A 187 7.57 -5.14 14.57
C VAL A 187 8.85 -4.60 15.21
N SER A 188 9.02 -3.29 15.13
CA SER A 188 10.13 -2.59 15.78
C SER A 188 10.06 -2.77 17.30
N ILE A 189 11.21 -2.83 17.97
CA ILE A 189 11.28 -2.90 19.43
C ILE A 189 10.89 -1.53 20.00
N LEU A 190 9.78 -1.47 20.74
CA LEU A 190 9.33 -0.28 21.45
C LEU A 190 10.29 0.03 22.61
N SER A 191 10.98 1.16 22.52
CA SER A 191 11.91 1.62 23.54
C SER A 191 11.18 2.32 24.69
N ASN A 192 10.69 1.57 25.67
CA ASN A 192 10.40 2.15 26.98
C ASN A 192 11.68 2.26 27.85
N GLN A 193 12.87 1.98 27.28
CA GLN A 193 14.17 1.96 27.96
C GLN A 193 15.34 2.51 27.14
N ILE A 194 15.11 3.26 26.05
CA ILE A 194 16.19 4.12 25.53
C ILE A 194 16.15 5.37 26.40
N SER A 195 16.87 5.34 27.51
CA SER A 195 17.12 6.54 28.30
C SER A 195 17.64 7.62 27.35
N LEU A 196 16.86 8.70 27.22
CA LEU A 196 17.28 10.01 26.72
C LEU A 196 18.30 10.65 27.68
N GLU A 197 19.29 9.89 28.13
CA GLU A 197 20.39 10.36 28.96
C GLU A 197 21.70 9.84 28.38
N ARG A 198 22.20 10.52 27.35
CA ARG A 198 23.65 10.79 27.21
C ARG A 198 23.88 12.11 26.48
N PRO A 199 23.76 13.27 27.17
CA PRO A 199 24.48 14.45 26.72
C PRO A 199 25.98 14.17 26.91
N GLY A 200 26.71 13.97 25.80
CA GLY A 200 28.17 14.10 25.81
C GLY A 200 29.04 12.87 25.49
N CYS A 201 28.54 11.81 24.83
CA CYS A 201 29.43 10.73 24.36
C CYS A 201 29.47 10.65 22.82
N CYS A 202 30.66 10.94 22.30
CA CYS A 202 31.16 10.60 20.98
C CYS A 202 30.73 9.20 20.53
N TRP A 203 30.32 9.02 19.26
CA TRP A 203 30.34 7.77 18.49
C TRP A 203 30.37 6.45 19.30
N GLY A 204 29.36 6.21 20.14
CA GLY A 204 29.25 4.97 20.93
C GLY A 204 28.73 3.81 20.07
N GLU A 205 29.19 2.59 20.37
CA GLU A 205 28.64 1.37 19.78
C GLU A 205 27.13 1.29 20.02
N LYS A 206 26.36 1.11 18.94
CA LYS A 206 24.91 0.96 19.00
C LYS A 206 24.56 -0.34 19.72
N THR A 207 23.55 -0.29 20.58
CA THR A 207 23.00 -1.50 21.18
C THR A 207 22.40 -2.42 20.11
N TYR A 208 22.29 -3.72 20.40
CA TYR A 208 21.65 -4.67 19.48
C TYR A 208 20.21 -4.27 19.14
N GLN A 209 19.49 -3.65 20.07
CA GLN A 209 18.12 -3.15 19.86
C GLN A 209 18.09 -1.96 18.89
N GLU A 210 19.01 -1.01 19.04
CA GLU A 210 19.14 0.13 18.12
C GLU A 210 19.55 -0.31 16.72
N LEU A 211 20.49 -1.26 16.63
CA LEU A 211 20.90 -1.86 15.35
C LEU A 211 19.72 -2.55 14.65
N PHE A 212 18.96 -3.36 15.40
CA PHE A 212 17.75 -4.00 14.90
C PHE A 212 16.74 -2.97 14.40
N ASN A 213 16.38 -1.97 15.22
CA ASN A 213 15.40 -0.96 14.85
C ASN A 213 15.84 -0.14 13.63
N LEU A 214 17.12 0.17 13.49
CA LEU A 214 17.66 0.85 12.31
C LEU A 214 17.57 -0.01 11.04
N GLN A 215 17.91 -1.29 11.14
CA GLN A 215 17.80 -2.22 10.00
C GLN A 215 16.33 -2.46 9.62
N HIS A 216 15.47 -2.64 10.62
CA HIS A 216 14.02 -2.81 10.48
C HIS A 216 13.40 -1.60 9.77
N ALA A 217 13.65 -0.38 10.27
CA ALA A 217 13.20 0.85 9.62
C ALA A 217 13.74 0.97 8.19
N SER A 218 15.04 0.72 7.99
CA SER A 218 15.66 0.77 6.65
C SER A 218 15.02 -0.20 5.65
N ALA A 219 14.59 -1.38 6.10
CA ALA A 219 13.93 -2.37 5.25
C ALA A 219 12.44 -2.02 5.01
N ARG A 220 11.78 -1.33 5.95
CA ARG A 220 10.38 -0.88 5.82
C ARG A 220 10.19 0.30 4.87
N ASN A 221 11.23 1.07 4.55
CA ASN A 221 11.18 2.16 3.56
C ASN A 221 10.63 1.79 2.17
N VAL A 222 10.38 0.51 1.89
CA VAL A 222 9.73 0.06 0.64
C VAL A 222 8.23 0.40 0.58
N ILE A 223 7.60 0.73 1.70
CA ILE A 223 6.18 1.09 1.78
C ILE A 223 5.90 2.47 2.40
N GLU A 224 6.89 3.08 3.07
CA GLU A 224 6.78 4.40 3.71
C GLU A 224 6.99 5.58 2.75
#